data_AF-A0A0N1NFI0-F1
#
_entry.id   AF-A0A0N1NFI0-F1
#
_cell.length_a   1.000
_cell.length_b   1.000
_cell.length_c   1.000
_cell.angle_alpha   90.00
_cell.angle_beta   90.00
_cell.angle_gamma   90.00
#
_symmetry.space_group_name_H-M   'P 1'
#
loop_
_entity.id
_entity.type
_entity.pdbx_description
1 polymer ?
#
loop_
_entity_poly.entity_id
_entity_poly.type
_entity_poly.pdbx_seq_one_letter_code
_entity_poly.pdbx_strand_id
1 'polypeptide(L)'
;MSDHYSDRDVQREVTELEHQSATATRLFDIRTIIGGLFVVYGVIVTLAGLTASKAELAKAQGVNINLWTGLGMLALGIFFLLWLWLRPLAPPVPLPAEE
;
A
#
# COMPACT_ATOMS: atom_id res chain seq x y z
N MET A 1 -33.73 -24.74 -28.06
CA MET A 1 -33.89 -23.34 -27.58
C MET A 1 -33.44 -23.32 -26.12
N SER A 2 -32.13 -23.33 -25.86
CA SER A 2 -31.59 -23.42 -24.48
C SER A 2 -30.10 -23.06 -24.36
N ASP A 3 -29.28 -23.23 -25.41
CA ASP A 3 -27.82 -23.06 -25.24
C ASP A 3 -27.34 -21.60 -25.23
N HIS A 4 -28.12 -20.67 -25.79
CA HIS A 4 -27.74 -19.26 -25.85
C HIS A 4 -27.90 -18.48 -24.53
N TYR A 5 -28.66 -19.02 -23.57
CA TYR A 5 -28.87 -18.40 -22.25
C TYR A 5 -27.72 -18.72 -21.27
N SER A 6 -26.89 -19.73 -21.55
CA SER A 6 -25.81 -20.13 -20.63
C SER A 6 -24.51 -19.35 -20.82
N ASP A 7 -24.08 -19.09 -22.06
CA ASP A 7 -22.78 -18.45 -22.29
C ASP A 7 -22.78 -16.94 -21.97
N ARG A 8 -23.84 -16.21 -22.32
CA ARG A 8 -23.88 -14.75 -22.11
C ARG A 8 -24.00 -14.38 -20.62
N ASP A 9 -24.73 -15.18 -19.86
CA ASP A 9 -24.90 -14.95 -18.41
C ASP A 9 -23.60 -15.25 -17.65
N VAL A 10 -22.90 -16.33 -18.01
CA VAL A 10 -21.57 -16.66 -17.44
C VAL A 10 -20.55 -15.57 -17.79
N GLN A 11 -20.52 -15.09 -19.03
CA GLN A 11 -19.61 -14.02 -19.44
C GLN A 11 -19.91 -12.71 -18.69
N ARG A 12 -21.18 -12.41 -18.41
CA ARG A 12 -21.59 -11.24 -17.62
C ARG A 12 -21.14 -11.36 -16.17
N GLU A 13 -21.34 -12.51 -15.55
CA GLU A 13 -20.91 -12.79 -14.18
C GLU A 13 -19.39 -12.72 -14.06
N VAL A 14 -18.63 -13.30 -15.00
CA VAL A 14 -17.17 -13.20 -15.05
C VAL A 14 -16.73 -11.74 -15.17
N THR A 15 -17.33 -10.96 -16.08
CA THR A 15 -16.98 -9.54 -16.27
C THR A 15 -17.28 -8.71 -15.03
N GLU A 16 -18.39 -8.98 -14.35
CA GLU A 16 -18.77 -8.30 -13.10
C GLU A 16 -17.82 -8.64 -11.95
N LEU A 17 -17.46 -9.92 -11.81
CA LEU A 17 -16.47 -10.39 -10.83
C LEU A 17 -15.08 -9.79 -11.09
N GLU A 18 -14.66 -9.73 -12.36
CA GLU A 18 -13.42 -9.07 -12.76
C GLU A 18 -13.45 -7.57 -12.40
N HIS A 19 -14.58 -6.88 -12.62
CA HIS A 19 -14.72 -5.46 -12.28
C HIS A 19 -14.72 -5.22 -10.76
N GLN A 20 -15.42 -6.05 -9.99
CA GLN A 20 -15.37 -6.01 -8.53
C GLN A 20 -13.96 -6.26 -8.01
N SER A 21 -13.26 -7.25 -8.56
CA SER A 21 -11.88 -7.58 -8.17
C SER A 21 -10.89 -6.45 -8.52
N ALA A 22 -11.02 -5.83 -9.71
CA ALA A 22 -10.20 -4.70 -10.12
C ALA A 22 -10.44 -3.46 -9.24
N THR A 23 -11.70 -3.23 -8.85
CA THR A 23 -12.08 -2.14 -7.94
C THR A 23 -11.54 -2.39 -6.52
N ALA A 24 -11.67 -3.62 -6.00
CA ALA A 24 -11.14 -4.00 -4.70
C ALA A 24 -9.60 -3.91 -4.65
N THR A 25 -8.92 -4.34 -5.72
CA THR A 25 -7.45 -4.27 -5.83
C THR A 25 -6.94 -2.83 -5.85
N ARG A 26 -7.73 -1.88 -6.39
CA ARG A 26 -7.41 -0.44 -6.32
C ARG A 26 -7.69 0.16 -4.93
N LEU A 27 -8.73 -0.30 -4.24
CA LEU A 27 -9.05 0.14 -2.87
C LEU A 27 -8.00 -0.34 -1.86
N PHE A 28 -7.39 -1.50 -2.10
CA PHE A 28 -6.27 -2.03 -1.32
C PHE A 28 -4.93 -1.87 -2.07
N ASP A 29 -4.57 -0.63 -2.42
CA ASP A 29 -3.25 -0.37 -3.01
C ASP A 29 -2.15 -0.76 -2.02
N ILE A 30 -1.36 -1.75 -2.42
CA ILE A 30 -0.23 -2.27 -1.66
C ILE A 30 0.77 -1.17 -1.27
N ARG A 31 0.91 -0.12 -2.09
CA ARG A 31 1.79 1.03 -1.83
C ARG A 31 1.37 1.79 -0.58
N THR A 32 0.07 1.94 -0.36
CA THR A 32 -0.49 2.61 0.82
C THR A 32 -0.28 1.76 2.06
N ILE A 33 -0.51 0.45 1.96
CA ILE A 33 -0.35 -0.49 3.09
C ILE A 33 1.13 -0.56 3.50
N ILE A 34 2.02 -0.84 2.55
CA ILE A 34 3.46 -0.93 2.80
C ILE A 34 4.01 0.43 3.27
N GLY A 35 3.66 1.52 2.57
CA GLY A 35 4.10 2.87 2.94
C GLY A 35 3.65 3.27 4.33
N GLY A 36 2.37 3.04 4.67
CA GLY A 36 1.82 3.29 6.00
C GLY A 36 2.51 2.48 7.10
N LEU A 37 2.74 1.18 6.87
CA LEU A 37 3.50 0.32 7.79
C LEU A 37 4.90 0.85 8.04
N PHE A 38 5.65 1.20 6.99
CA PHE A 38 7.00 1.76 7.11
C PHE A 38 7.02 3.09 7.88
N VAL A 39 6.02 3.95 7.67
CA VAL A 39 5.91 5.20 8.43
C VAL A 39 5.65 4.91 9.91
N VAL A 40 4.66 4.07 10.24
CA VAL A 40 4.30 3.78 11.64
C VAL A 40 5.47 3.13 12.39
N TYR A 41 6.04 2.06 11.84
CA TYR A 41 7.20 1.40 12.45
C TYR A 41 8.43 2.32 12.47
N GLY A 42 8.66 3.08 11.40
CA GLY A 42 9.75 4.05 11.32
C GLY A 42 9.68 5.11 12.41
N VAL A 43 8.50 5.66 12.70
CA VAL A 43 8.30 6.59 13.83
C VAL A 43 8.65 5.92 15.15
N ILE A 44 8.11 4.72 15.42
CA ILE A 44 8.36 4.00 16.68
C ILE A 44 9.85 3.74 16.88
N VAL A 45 10.53 3.23 15.85
CA VAL A 45 11.94 2.88 15.90
C VAL A 45 12.83 4.13 16.00
N THR A 46 12.46 5.22 15.31
CA THR A 46 13.15 6.51 15.42
C THR A 46 13.04 7.07 16.83
N LEU A 47 11.84 7.04 17.43
CA LEU A 47 11.61 7.49 18.81
C LEU A 47 12.40 6.65 19.80
N ALA A 48 12.38 5.32 19.67
CA ALA A 48 13.18 4.42 20.48
C ALA A 48 14.68 4.73 20.37
N GLY A 49 15.15 5.06 19.16
CA GLY A 49 16.50 5.56 18.92
C GLY A 49 16.76 6.88 19.65
N LEU A 50 15.90 7.88 19.52
CA LEU A 50 16.06 9.18 20.18
C LEU A 50 16.08 9.08 21.71
N THR A 51 15.30 8.16 22.30
CA THR A 51 15.25 7.95 23.75
C THR A 51 16.30 6.97 24.28
N ALA A 52 17.18 6.44 23.44
CA ALA A 52 18.19 5.47 23.84
C ALA A 52 19.14 6.07 24.90
N SER A 53 19.28 5.37 26.03
CA SER A 53 20.13 5.80 27.15
C SER A 53 21.62 5.75 26.79
N LYS A 54 22.45 6.55 27.49
CA LYS A 54 23.93 6.57 27.32
C LYS A 54 24.59 5.18 27.45
N ALA A 55 23.96 4.27 28.20
CA ALA A 55 24.43 2.89 28.33
C ALA A 55 24.26 2.05 27.04
N GLU A 56 23.28 2.37 26.19
CA GLU A 56 23.07 1.71 24.89
C GLU A 56 23.95 2.31 23.78
N LEU A 57 24.17 3.63 23.81
CA LEU A 57 25.12 4.31 22.92
C LEU A 57 26.56 3.78 23.07
N ALA A 58 26.95 3.38 24.28
CA ALA A 58 28.24 2.77 24.57
C ALA A 58 28.41 1.35 23.98
N LYS A 59 27.31 0.60 23.80
CA LYS A 59 27.34 -0.74 23.16
C LYS A 59 27.37 -0.67 21.63
N ALA A 60 26.89 0.43 21.04
CA ALA A 60 26.75 0.58 19.59
C ALA A 60 27.89 1.39 18.95
N GLN A 61 29.08 1.44 19.57
CA GLN A 61 30.22 2.23 19.08
C GLN A 61 29.88 3.72 18.82
N GLY A 62 28.92 4.28 19.55
CA GLY A 62 28.46 5.66 19.35
C GLY A 62 27.49 5.89 18.19
N VAL A 63 27.09 4.85 17.44
CA VAL A 63 26.14 4.96 16.33
C VAL A 63 24.79 4.40 16.74
N ASN A 64 23.73 5.21 16.66
CA ASN A 64 22.39 4.80 17.03
C ASN A 64 21.70 4.03 15.89
N ILE A 65 21.80 2.71 15.92
CA ILE A 65 21.25 1.80 14.88
C ILE A 65 19.74 1.96 14.76
N ASN A 66 19.01 2.07 15.88
CA ASN A 66 17.57 2.29 15.86
C ASN A 66 17.24 3.61 15.18
N LEU A 67 17.97 4.69 15.47
CA LEU A 67 17.74 5.99 14.84
C LEU A 67 17.92 5.94 13.32
N TRP A 68 19.03 5.36 12.83
CA TRP A 68 19.30 5.25 11.39
C TRP A 68 18.31 4.32 10.68
N THR A 69 17.97 3.21 11.31
CA THR A 69 16.99 2.26 10.76
C THR A 69 15.60 2.90 10.69
N GLY A 70 15.17 3.57 11.76
CA GLY A 70 13.89 4.27 11.80
C GLY A 70 13.82 5.40 10.77
N LEU A 71 14.90 6.17 10.62
CA LEU A 71 14.99 7.23 9.63
C LEU A 71 14.96 6.68 8.19
N GLY A 72 15.64 5.56 7.93
CA GLY A 72 15.57 4.85 6.65
C GLY A 72 14.16 4.33 6.33
N MET A 73 13.48 3.74 7.33
CA MET A 73 12.09 3.31 7.21
C MET A 73 11.15 4.49 6.92
N LEU A 74 11.33 5.62 7.60
CA LEU A 74 10.55 6.84 7.35
C LEU A 74 10.76 7.37 5.93
N ALA A 75 12.00 7.47 5.47
CA ALA A 75 12.32 7.93 4.14
C ALA A 75 11.66 7.04 3.07
N LEU A 76 11.73 5.71 3.24
CA LEU A 76 11.10 4.76 2.33
C LEU A 76 9.56 4.83 2.37
N GLY A 77 8.98 4.94 3.56
CA GLY A 77 7.53 5.07 3.74
C GLY A 77 6.99 6.34 3.09
N ILE A 78 7.63 7.49 3.33
CA ILE A 78 7.30 8.76 2.70
C ILE A 78 7.47 8.68 1.18
N PHE A 79 8.52 8.03 0.70
CA PHE A 79 8.73 7.80 -0.73
C PHE A 79 7.53 7.05 -1.37
N PHE A 80 7.04 5.98 -0.74
CA PHE A 80 5.88 5.24 -1.26
C PHE A 80 4.60 6.08 -1.26
N LEU A 81 4.38 6.89 -0.22
CA LEU A 81 3.21 7.77 -0.13
C LEU A 81 3.27 8.91 -1.16
N LEU A 82 4.45 9.52 -1.35
CA LEU A 82 4.68 10.51 -2.40
C LEU A 82 4.49 9.90 -3.78
N TRP A 83 4.94 8.66 -4.00
CA TRP A 83 4.75 7.96 -5.26
C TRP A 83 3.27 7.67 -5.53
N LEU A 84 2.49 7.31 -4.52
CA LEU A 84 1.04 7.17 -4.64
C LEU A 84 0.39 8.49 -5.05
N TRP A 85 0.81 9.60 -4.43
CA TRP A 85 0.29 10.92 -4.74
C TRP A 85 0.68 11.38 -6.17
N LEU A 86 1.90 11.10 -6.62
CA LEU A 86 2.39 11.40 -7.97
C LEU A 86 1.79 10.50 -9.05
N ARG A 87 1.42 9.26 -8.70
CA ARG A 87 0.81 8.28 -9.61
C ARG A 87 -0.47 7.68 -9.00
N PRO A 88 -1.55 8.47 -8.95
CA PRO A 88 -2.84 8.01 -8.47
C PRO A 88 -3.39 6.90 -9.37
N LEU A 89 -4.10 5.94 -8.77
CA LEU A 89 -4.78 4.88 -9.52
C LEU A 89 -5.92 5.50 -10.33
N ALA A 90 -6.01 5.13 -11.61
CA ALA A 90 -7.08 5.63 -12.48
C ALA A 90 -8.47 5.22 -11.93
N PRO A 91 -9.50 6.04 -12.10
CA PRO A 91 -10.88 5.65 -11.79
C PRO A 91 -11.32 4.44 -12.64
N PRO A 92 -12.31 3.64 -12.18
CA PRO A 92 -12.96 2.67 -13.05
C PRO A 92 -13.62 3.40 -14.23
N VAL A 93 -13.50 2.84 -15.43
CA VAL A 93 -14.16 3.37 -16.63
C VAL A 93 -15.66 3.08 -16.50
N PRO A 94 -16.54 4.09 -16.54
CA PRO A 94 -17.99 3.85 -16.55
C PRO A 94 -18.37 3.05 -17.80
N LEU A 95 -19.22 2.03 -17.64
CA LEU A 95 -19.79 1.31 -18.78
C LEU A 95 -20.64 2.26 -19.64
N PRO A 96 -20.67 2.09 -20.97
CA PRO A 96 -21.59 2.84 -21.82
C PRO A 96 -23.01 2.59 -21.32
N ALA A 97 -23.77 3.67 -21.08
CA ALA A 97 -25.20 3.54 -20.86
C ALA A 97 -25.80 2.90 -22.11
N GLU A 98 -26.38 1.71 -21.98
CA GLU A 98 -27.10 1.07 -23.09
C GLU A 98 -28.30 1.98 -23.45
N GLU A 99 -28.34 2.47 -24.70
CA GLU A 99 -29.52 3.10 -25.31
C GLU A 99 -30.50 2.03 -25.82
#